data_AF-A0A0F8YK37-F1
#
_entry.id   AF-A0A0F8YK37-F1
#
_cell.length_a   1.000
_cell.length_b   1.000
_cell.length_c   1.000
_cell.angle_alpha   90.00
_cell.angle_beta   90.00
_cell.angle_gamma   90.00
#
_symmetry.space_group_name_H-M   'P 1'
#
loop_
_entity.id
_entity.type
_entity.pdbx_description
1 polymer ?
#
loop_
_entity_poly.entity_id
_entity_poly.type
_entity_poly.pdbx_seq_one_letter_code
_entity_poly.pdbx_strand_id
1 'polypeptide(L)'
;MRRPEFIIFLGCIAITFGVFLYSSRSNDAAAERAFDRIAEESLQSLDTRMHTYLQSLNGIAAFMKSSDEVTARDFGHYVDALQIDSFLPGINGIGFVASVARGTEDAFVEQVTALGIDDFS
;
A
#
# COMPACT_ATOMS: atom_id res chain seq x y z
N MET A 1 45.88 -44.04 37.51
CA MET A 1 44.55 -43.63 38.01
C MET A 1 43.94 -42.67 37.00
N ARG A 2 42.94 -43.12 36.22
CA ARG A 2 42.17 -42.22 35.34
C ARG A 2 41.28 -41.37 36.25
N ARG A 3 41.40 -40.06 36.11
CA ARG A 3 40.72 -39.04 36.92
C ARG A 3 39.33 -38.77 36.30
N PRO A 4 38.25 -39.42 36.78
CA PRO A 4 36.93 -39.39 36.16
C PRO A 4 36.32 -37.99 36.06
N GLU A 5 36.79 -37.04 36.87
CA GLU A 5 36.39 -35.64 36.84
C GLU A 5 36.65 -34.96 35.48
N PHE A 6 37.73 -35.33 34.78
CA PHE A 6 38.02 -34.77 33.46
C PHE A 6 37.05 -35.28 32.39
N ILE A 7 36.58 -36.52 32.51
CA ILE A 7 35.62 -37.10 31.55
C ILE A 7 34.27 -36.40 31.70
N ILE A 8 33.84 -36.16 32.93
CA ILE A 8 32.60 -35.43 33.22
C ILE A 8 32.69 -33.99 32.70
N PHE A 9 33.79 -33.30 32.98
CA PHE A 9 34.00 -31.92 32.52
C PHE A 9 34.00 -31.80 30.99
N LEU A 10 34.69 -32.72 30.31
CA LEU A 10 34.77 -32.75 28.85
C LEU A 10 33.42 -33.12 28.22
N GLY A 11 32.66 -34.00 28.86
CA GLY A 11 31.28 -34.30 28.49
C GLY A 11 30.35 -33.09 28.61
N CYS A 12 30.43 -32.34 29.72
CA CYS A 12 29.67 -31.11 29.90
C CYS A 12 30.00 -30.07 28.83
N ILE A 13 31.29 -29.84 28.55
CA ILE A 13 31.72 -28.90 27.48
C ILE A 13 31.18 -29.34 26.12
N ALA A 14 31.27 -30.63 25.79
CA ALA A 14 30.78 -31.15 24.52
C ALA A 14 29.26 -30.94 24.37
N ILE A 15 28.49 -31.15 25.44
CA ILE A 15 27.04 -30.90 25.45
C ILE A 15 26.75 -29.41 25.28
N THR A 16 27.38 -28.54 26.06
CA THR A 16 27.19 -27.09 25.96
C THR A 16 27.55 -26.57 24.56
N PHE A 17 28.66 -27.04 23.98
CA PHE A 17 29.08 -26.65 22.64
C PHE A 17 28.11 -27.17 21.56
N GLY A 18 27.62 -28.41 21.70
CA GLY A 18 26.61 -28.97 20.82
C GLY A 18 25.30 -28.18 20.84
N VAL A 19 24.82 -27.81 22.03
CA VAL A 19 23.64 -26.95 22.21
C VAL A 19 23.86 -25.57 21.61
N PHE A 20 25.03 -24.97 21.81
CA PHE A 20 25.37 -23.66 21.26
C PHE A 20 25.32 -23.63 19.73
N LEU A 21 25.92 -24.63 19.06
CA LEU A 21 25.90 -24.72 17.58
C LEU A 21 24.48 -24.93 17.04
N TYR A 22 23.69 -25.77 17.70
CA TYR A 22 22.29 -25.98 17.34
C TYR A 22 21.46 -24.71 17.54
N SER A 23 21.63 -24.04 18.68
CA SER A 23 20.90 -22.83 19.04
C SER A 23 21.26 -21.65 18.14
N SER A 24 22.52 -21.50 17.74
CA SER A 24 22.93 -20.43 16.82
C SER A 24 22.24 -20.57 15.47
N ARG A 25 22.25 -21.79 14.89
CA ARG A 25 21.58 -22.07 13.61
C ARG A 25 20.06 -21.88 13.70
N SER A 26 19.46 -22.30 14.82
CA SER A 26 18.04 -22.11 15.08
C SER A 26 17.69 -20.62 15.21
N ASN A 27 18.57 -19.82 15.81
CA ASN A 27 18.35 -18.37 15.95
C ASN A 27 18.39 -17.66 14.60
N ASP A 28 19.38 -17.96 13.77
CA ASP A 28 19.50 -17.36 12.43
C ASP A 28 18.28 -17.71 11.57
N ALA A 29 17.90 -18.99 11.55
CA ALA A 29 16.70 -19.44 10.82
C ALA A 29 15.39 -18.86 11.39
N ALA A 30 15.32 -18.61 12.70
CA ALA A 30 14.16 -17.94 13.30
C ALA A 30 14.09 -16.46 12.92
N ALA A 31 15.24 -15.77 12.88
CA ALA A 31 15.34 -14.39 12.46
C ALA A 31 14.96 -14.21 10.98
N GLU A 32 15.46 -15.08 10.10
CA GLU A 32 15.12 -15.08 8.67
C GLU A 32 13.61 -15.27 8.44
N ARG A 33 13.02 -16.29 9.07
CA ARG A 33 11.55 -16.49 8.99
C ARG A 33 10.74 -15.33 9.56
N ALA A 34 11.27 -14.63 10.56
CA ALA A 34 10.60 -13.46 11.11
C ALA A 34 10.65 -12.28 10.14
N PHE A 35 11.80 -12.07 9.49
CA PHE A 35 11.94 -11.08 8.44
C PHE A 35 11.03 -11.36 7.26
N ASP A 36 11.02 -12.59 6.74
CA ASP A 36 10.20 -12.98 5.59
C ASP A 36 8.70 -12.75 5.86
N ARG A 37 8.25 -13.09 7.07
CA ARG A 37 6.86 -12.86 7.48
C ARG A 37 6.50 -11.37 7.48
N ILE A 38 7.36 -10.52 8.05
CA ILE A 38 7.13 -9.07 8.09
C ILE A 38 7.11 -8.50 6.66
N ALA A 39 8.02 -8.97 5.80
CA ALA A 39 8.07 -8.56 4.41
C ALA A 39 6.78 -8.96 3.67
N GLU A 40 6.32 -10.20 3.84
CA GLU A 40 5.10 -10.70 3.21
C GLU A 40 3.83 -9.99 3.73
N GLU A 41 3.72 -9.79 5.04
CA GLU A 41 2.63 -8.99 5.64
C GLU A 41 2.63 -7.56 5.10
N SER A 42 3.81 -6.96 4.91
CA SER A 42 3.94 -5.61 4.35
C SER A 42 3.51 -5.56 2.88
N LEU A 43 3.91 -6.56 2.08
CA LEU A 43 3.50 -6.68 0.68
C LEU A 43 1.99 -6.87 0.56
N GLN A 44 1.40 -7.73 1.38
CA GLN A 44 -0.04 -7.95 1.40
C GLN A 44 -0.82 -6.70 1.80
N SER A 45 -0.31 -5.93 2.79
CA SER A 45 -0.90 -4.66 3.18
C SER A 45 -0.85 -3.63 2.05
N LEU A 46 0.27 -3.55 1.34
CA LEU A 46 0.41 -2.66 0.17
C LEU A 46 -0.56 -3.05 -0.96
N ASP A 47 -0.64 -4.34 -1.28
CA ASP A 47 -1.53 -4.86 -2.31
C ASP A 47 -3.00 -4.56 -2.00
N THR A 48 -3.40 -4.79 -0.74
CA THR A 48 -4.75 -4.46 -0.25
C THR A 48 -5.06 -2.97 -0.45
N ARG A 49 -4.11 -2.08 -0.11
CA ARG A 49 -4.28 -0.62 -0.32
C ARG A 49 -4.41 -0.26 -1.80
N MET A 50 -3.59 -0.84 -2.66
CA MET A 50 -3.66 -0.62 -4.11
C MET A 50 -5.01 -1.04 -4.68
N HIS A 51 -5.54 -2.18 -4.22
CA HIS A 51 -6.87 -2.64 -4.60
C HIS A 51 -7.97 -1.69 -4.12
N THR A 52 -7.89 -1.18 -2.88
CA THR A 52 -8.83 -0.15 -2.39
C THR A 52 -8.79 1.10 -3.26
N TYR A 53 -7.62 1.60 -3.63
CA TYR A 53 -7.49 2.78 -4.49
C TYR A 53 -8.08 2.54 -5.88
N LEU A 54 -7.78 1.38 -6.50
CA LEU A 54 -8.36 0.99 -7.78
C LEU A 54 -9.89 0.86 -7.70
N GLN A 55 -10.42 0.33 -6.61
CA GLN A 55 -11.86 0.20 -6.42
C GLN A 55 -12.54 1.57 -6.35
N SER A 56 -11.96 2.55 -5.65
CA SER A 56 -12.47 3.92 -5.62
C SER A 56 -12.43 4.57 -7.01
N LEU A 57 -11.35 4.40 -7.76
CA LEU A 57 -11.25 4.92 -9.13
C LEU A 57 -12.27 4.26 -10.08
N ASN A 58 -12.46 2.94 -9.96
CA ASN A 58 -13.49 2.22 -10.71
C ASN A 58 -14.90 2.68 -10.32
N GLY A 59 -15.13 3.01 -9.06
CA GLY A 59 -16.38 3.60 -8.57
C GLY A 59 -16.66 4.95 -9.24
N ILE A 60 -15.66 5.82 -9.34
CA ILE A 60 -15.77 7.11 -10.04
C ILE A 60 -16.06 6.90 -11.53
N ALA A 61 -15.33 5.99 -12.18
CA ALA A 61 -15.55 5.67 -13.58
C ALA A 61 -16.97 5.12 -13.84
N ALA A 62 -17.47 4.28 -12.95
CA ALA A 62 -18.83 3.76 -13.01
C ALA A 62 -19.86 4.88 -12.82
N PHE A 63 -19.69 5.74 -11.82
CA PHE A 63 -20.53 6.90 -11.56
C PHE A 63 -20.63 7.81 -12.80
N MET A 64 -19.49 8.20 -13.37
CA MET A 64 -19.47 9.06 -14.57
C MET A 64 -20.09 8.39 -15.79
N LYS A 65 -19.93 7.07 -15.95
CA LYS A 65 -20.49 6.33 -17.09
C LYS A 65 -22.00 6.06 -16.96
N SER A 66 -22.51 5.97 -15.73
CA SER A 66 -23.91 5.67 -15.45
C SER A 66 -24.82 6.89 -15.43
N SER A 67 -24.24 8.09 -15.33
CA SER A 67 -24.97 9.37 -15.32
C SER A 67 -25.08 9.93 -16.72
N ASP A 68 -26.22 10.55 -17.04
CA ASP A 68 -26.43 11.24 -18.32
C ASP A 68 -25.53 12.49 -18.44
N GLU A 69 -25.36 13.21 -17.33
CA GLU A 69 -24.48 14.35 -17.18
C GLU A 69 -23.92 14.36 -15.74
N VAL A 70 -22.65 14.75 -15.58
CA VAL A 70 -22.02 14.92 -14.26
C VAL A 70 -21.50 16.34 -14.18
N THR A 71 -22.06 17.14 -13.28
CA THR A 71 -21.58 18.50 -13.05
C THR A 71 -20.36 18.50 -12.13
N ALA A 72 -19.58 19.57 -12.12
CA ALA A 72 -18.46 19.75 -11.19
C ALA A 72 -18.91 19.65 -9.72
N ARG A 73 -20.13 20.11 -9.42
CA ARG A 73 -20.74 19.99 -8.08
C ARG A 73 -21.03 18.54 -7.71
N ASP A 74 -21.61 17.77 -8.63
CA ASP A 74 -21.91 16.35 -8.40
C ASP A 74 -20.63 15.54 -8.18
N PHE A 75 -19.58 15.86 -8.96
CA PHE A 75 -18.26 15.27 -8.77
C PHE A 75 -17.66 15.64 -7.42
N GLY A 76 -17.74 16.90 -7.01
CA GLY A 76 -17.31 17.35 -5.68
C GLY A 76 -18.02 16.59 -4.55
N HIS A 77 -19.35 16.48 -4.63
CA HIS A 77 -20.13 15.70 -3.66
C HIS A 77 -19.75 14.21 -3.62
N TYR A 78 -19.47 13.62 -4.78
CA TYR A 78 -19.00 12.24 -4.86
C TYR A 78 -17.64 12.08 -4.17
N VAL A 79 -16.69 12.99 -4.45
CA VAL A 79 -15.34 12.97 -3.87
C VAL A 79 -15.40 13.18 -2.35
N ASP A 80 -16.24 14.10 -1.86
CA ASP A 80 -16.46 14.30 -0.43
C ASP A 80 -17.00 13.03 0.25
N ALA A 81 -17.91 12.32 -0.42
CA ALA A 81 -18.49 11.08 0.09
C ALA A 81 -17.47 9.92 0.19
N LEU A 82 -16.36 9.97 -0.56
CA LEU A 82 -15.29 8.98 -0.44
C LEU A 82 -14.50 9.09 0.86
N GLN A 83 -14.59 10.22 1.59
CA GLN A 83 -13.83 10.50 2.81
C GLN A 83 -12.36 10.09 2.69
N ILE A 84 -11.65 10.73 1.74
CA ILE A 84 -10.28 10.39 1.34
C ILE A 84 -9.33 10.26 2.55
N ASP A 85 -9.40 11.20 3.50
CA ASP A 85 -8.57 11.18 4.70
C ASP A 85 -8.74 9.92 5.56
N SER A 86 -9.95 9.34 5.56
CA SER A 86 -10.30 8.16 6.36
C SER A 86 -10.05 6.86 5.62
N PHE A 87 -10.42 6.78 4.34
CA PHE A 87 -10.44 5.51 3.59
C PHE A 87 -9.34 5.38 2.53
N LEU A 88 -8.69 6.48 2.17
CA LEU A 88 -7.67 6.52 1.12
C LEU A 88 -6.37 7.20 1.64
N PRO A 89 -5.79 6.69 2.74
CA PRO A 89 -4.66 7.35 3.40
C PRO A 89 -3.45 7.46 2.46
N GLY A 90 -2.88 8.66 2.33
CA GLY A 90 -1.75 8.95 1.44
C GLY A 90 -2.14 9.43 0.04
N ILE A 91 -3.44 9.53 -0.26
CA ILE A 91 -3.96 10.24 -1.44
C ILE A 91 -4.37 11.66 -1.00
N ASN A 92 -3.96 12.68 -1.74
CA ASN A 92 -4.32 14.08 -1.44
C ASN A 92 -5.67 14.50 -2.03
N GLY A 93 -6.11 13.82 -3.09
CA GLY A 93 -7.32 14.16 -3.81
C GLY A 93 -7.49 13.27 -5.03
N ILE A 94 -8.68 13.34 -5.62
CA ILE A 94 -9.00 12.67 -6.88
C ILE A 94 -9.55 13.71 -7.84
N GLY A 95 -9.09 13.66 -9.09
CA GLY A 95 -9.49 14.60 -10.13
C GLY A 95 -9.89 13.88 -11.41
N PHE A 96 -10.64 14.59 -12.25
CA PHE A 96 -10.97 14.18 -13.60
C PHE A 96 -10.06 14.90 -14.58
N VAL A 97 -9.53 14.16 -15.56
CA VAL A 97 -8.72 14.72 -16.65
C VAL A 97 -9.45 14.45 -17.96
N ALA A 98 -9.93 15.51 -18.59
CA ALA A 98 -10.58 15.44 -19.90
C ALA A 98 -9.54 15.22 -21.00
N SER A 99 -9.87 14.39 -21.98
CA SER A 99 -9.09 14.28 -23.22
C SER A 99 -9.52 15.39 -24.18
N VAL A 100 -8.61 16.32 -24.48
CA VAL A 100 -8.87 17.45 -25.39
C VAL A 100 -8.13 17.25 -26.71
N ALA A 101 -8.81 17.46 -27.83
CA ALA A 101 -8.20 17.38 -29.14
C ALA A 101 -7.28 18.58 -29.39
N ARG A 102 -6.18 18.35 -30.11
CA ARG A 102 -5.25 19.43 -30.46
C ARG A 102 -5.95 20.45 -31.36
N GLY A 103 -5.83 21.74 -31.03
CA GLY A 103 -6.47 22.85 -31.74
C GLY A 103 -7.89 23.17 -31.26
N THR A 104 -8.40 22.50 -30.23
CA THR A 104 -9.70 22.81 -29.60
C THR A 104 -9.56 23.26 -28.15
N GLU A 105 -8.36 23.62 -27.71
CA GLU A 105 -8.04 23.98 -26.34
C GLU A 105 -8.83 25.23 -25.90
N ASP A 106 -8.85 26.28 -26.71
CA ASP A 106 -9.57 27.52 -26.40
C ASP A 106 -11.07 27.29 -26.20
N ALA A 107 -11.68 26.47 -27.07
CA ALA A 107 -13.09 26.11 -26.97
C ALA A 107 -13.38 25.26 -25.72
N PHE A 108 -12.44 24.41 -25.31
CA PHE A 108 -12.55 23.65 -24.08
C PHE A 108 -12.42 24.55 -22.84
N VAL A 109 -11.48 25.50 -22.82
CA VAL A 109 -11.34 26.49 -21.74
C VAL A 109 -12.63 27.30 -21.62
N GLU A 110 -13.20 27.80 -22.72
CA GLU A 110 -14.47 28.53 -22.70
C GLU A 110 -15.62 27.69 -22.13
N GLN A 111 -15.69 26.41 -22.51
CA GLN A 111 -16.68 25.46 -21.97
C GLN A 111 -16.49 25.23 -20.46
N VAL A 112 -15.26 25.07 -19.99
CA VAL A 112 -14.95 24.84 -18.57
C VAL A 112 -15.23 26.08 -17.72
N THR A 113 -14.85 27.28 -18.20
CA THR A 113 -15.17 28.54 -17.53
C THR A 113 -16.68 28.75 -17.46
N ALA A 114 -17.44 28.37 -18.50
CA ALA A 114 -18.91 28.42 -18.48
C ALA A 114 -19.55 27.49 -17.44
N LEU A 115 -18.85 26.43 -17.00
CA LEU A 115 -19.28 25.55 -15.91
C LEU A 115 -19.04 26.15 -14.51
N GLY A 116 -18.47 27.36 -14.42
CA GLY A 116 -18.21 28.05 -13.14
C GLY A 116 -16.97 27.53 -12.41
N ILE A 117 -16.04 26.91 -13.14
CA ILE A 117 -14.72 26.56 -12.60
C ILE A 117 -13.80 27.77 -12.79
N ASP A 118 -13.67 28.55 -11.72
CA ASP A 118 -12.77 29.70 -11.66
C ASP A 118 -11.30 29.24 -11.63
N ASP A 119 -10.39 30.03 -12.21
CA ASP A 119 -8.92 29.75 -12.26
C ASP A 119 -8.48 28.62 -13.20
N PHE A 120 -9.33 28.21 -14.16
CA PHE A 120 -8.96 27.30 -15.25
C PHE A 120 -8.33 28.09 -16.41
N SER A 121 -7.05 27.85 -16.72
CA SER A 121 -6.26 28.56 -17.75
C SER A 121 -5.75 27.66 -18.88
#